data_AF-A0AAD2FS27-F1
#
_entry.id   AF-A0AAD2FS27-F1
#
_cell.length_a   1.000
_cell.length_b   1.000
_cell.length_c   1.000
_cell.angle_alpha   90.00
_cell.angle_beta   90.00
_cell.angle_gamma   90.00
#
_symmetry.space_group_name_H-M   'P 1'
#
loop_
_entity.id
_entity.type
_entity.pdbx_description
1 polymer ?
#
loop_
_entity_poly.entity_id
_entity_poly.type
_entity_poly.pdbx_seq_one_letter_code
_entity_poly.pdbx_strand_id
1 'polypeptide(L)'
;MAKARLQEGNAYYHGEHQCQAQYGSGTKKGQACCNKAYHQIGSGELRCGTHSNKSHRTDLPKNPNAAAIKEQLCKHRQKLCETVAAKNQAQQKKGHVRCDKLRRMKAPPHIDGYLKVFPNFLHDNRKDGFGCKSLSPMFLGPIVHRQPGLPPSKNLENFHQGSKVFKCELLPDGTIGPKFYQNQRASFEDETPHRHKQNIPKLFHGTRNKCHGWVWKRSNGKEVVLKYIACRQFYCHFYEHLASQQENYQKLCSLRDKGYNLLILGYDGKDTDATPNNNRVVAEKLEEAYLDPSSPFGHEMVLLTLLTVDDPAKYPWRIHKSEEFCVEDEETTKQAASS
;
A
#
# COMPACT_ATOMS: atom_id res chain seq x y z
N MET A 1 -2.97 -52.05 -17.40
CA MET A 1 -4.24 -51.61 -16.79
C MET A 1 -4.59 -50.23 -17.32
N ALA A 2 -5.56 -50.19 -18.24
CA ALA A 2 -6.01 -48.96 -18.89
C ALA A 2 -6.85 -48.13 -17.92
N LYS A 3 -6.42 -46.89 -17.63
CA LYS A 3 -7.26 -45.91 -16.94
C LYS A 3 -8.39 -45.52 -17.89
N ALA A 4 -9.61 -45.91 -17.54
CA ALA A 4 -10.82 -45.42 -18.18
C ALA A 4 -10.82 -43.87 -18.13
N ARG A 5 -10.68 -43.23 -19.31
CA ARG A 5 -11.08 -41.84 -19.50
C ARG A 5 -12.60 -41.83 -19.40
N LEU A 6 -13.11 -41.69 -18.18
CA LEU A 6 -14.48 -41.21 -17.97
C LEU A 6 -14.63 -39.94 -18.80
N GLN A 7 -15.71 -39.86 -19.58
CA GLN A 7 -16.14 -38.64 -20.24
C GLN A 7 -16.35 -37.59 -19.14
N GLU A 8 -15.33 -36.78 -18.89
CA GLU A 8 -15.35 -35.68 -17.93
C GLU A 8 -16.39 -34.68 -18.44
N GLY A 9 -17.63 -34.80 -17.95
CA GLY A 9 -18.58 -33.69 -18.03
C GLY A 9 -17.88 -32.45 -17.52
N ASN A 10 -17.95 -31.34 -18.28
CA ASN A 10 -17.24 -30.09 -17.98
C ASN A 10 -17.38 -29.71 -16.50
N ALA A 11 -16.37 -30.07 -15.70
CA ALA A 11 -16.39 -29.82 -14.27
C ALA A 11 -16.19 -28.32 -14.05
N TYR A 12 -17.18 -27.67 -13.45
CA TYR A 12 -17.11 -26.26 -13.09
C TYR A 12 -16.34 -26.11 -11.79
N TYR A 13 -15.31 -25.26 -11.78
CA TYR A 13 -14.50 -25.03 -10.59
C TYR A 13 -14.80 -23.70 -9.92
N HIS A 14 -14.62 -23.69 -8.60
CA HIS A 14 -14.80 -22.54 -7.73
C HIS A 14 -13.95 -21.36 -8.18
N GLY A 15 -14.62 -20.27 -8.58
CA GLY A 15 -13.97 -19.00 -8.91
C GLY A 15 -13.46 -18.88 -10.35
N GLU A 16 -13.62 -19.91 -11.19
CA GLU A 16 -13.08 -19.91 -12.55
C GLU A 16 -14.09 -19.33 -13.56
N HIS A 17 -15.39 -19.58 -13.34
CA HIS A 17 -16.47 -19.13 -14.21
C HIS A 17 -17.10 -17.82 -13.74
N GLN A 18 -17.72 -17.07 -14.66
CA GLN A 18 -18.50 -15.88 -14.30
C GLN A 18 -19.86 -16.27 -13.73
N CYS A 19 -20.38 -15.48 -12.80
CA CYS A 19 -21.73 -15.61 -12.30
C CYS A 19 -22.74 -15.32 -13.43
N GLN A 20 -23.66 -16.24 -13.68
CA GLN A 20 -24.65 -16.14 -14.76
C GLN A 20 -25.86 -15.26 -14.40
N ALA A 21 -25.84 -14.58 -13.25
CA ALA A 21 -26.95 -13.76 -12.76
C ALA A 21 -26.88 -12.33 -13.30
N GLN A 22 -28.03 -11.66 -13.29
CA GLN A 22 -28.14 -10.22 -13.43
C GLN A 22 -28.48 -9.59 -12.08
N TYR A 23 -28.09 -8.34 -11.88
CA TYR A 23 -28.49 -7.61 -10.67
C TYR A 23 -30.00 -7.33 -10.71
N GLY A 24 -30.72 -7.71 -9.64
CA GLY A 24 -32.16 -7.47 -9.53
C GLY A 24 -32.54 -6.06 -9.05
N SER A 25 -31.61 -5.31 -8.47
CA SER A 25 -31.86 -4.00 -7.85
C SER A 25 -30.64 -3.06 -7.90
N GLY A 26 -30.86 -1.80 -7.53
CA GLY A 26 -29.83 -0.76 -7.47
C GLY A 26 -29.41 -0.21 -8.83
N THR A 27 -28.32 0.55 -8.85
CA THR A 27 -27.80 1.25 -10.04
C THR A 27 -27.31 0.32 -11.16
N LYS A 28 -27.22 -0.99 -10.90
CA LYS A 28 -26.79 -2.00 -11.87
C LYS A 28 -27.92 -2.93 -12.32
N LYS A 29 -29.17 -2.64 -11.98
CA LYS A 29 -30.33 -3.49 -12.31
C LYS A 29 -30.33 -3.90 -13.79
N GLY A 30 -30.51 -5.19 -14.07
CA GLY A 30 -30.50 -5.76 -15.42
C GLY A 30 -29.12 -6.02 -16.02
N GLN A 31 -28.04 -5.49 -15.43
CA GLN A 31 -26.68 -5.78 -15.90
C GLN A 31 -26.21 -7.15 -15.43
N ALA A 32 -25.41 -7.83 -16.26
CA ALA A 32 -24.76 -9.09 -15.90
C ALA A 32 -23.80 -8.92 -14.72
N CYS A 33 -23.77 -9.90 -13.82
CA CYS A 33 -22.87 -9.91 -12.68
C CYS A 33 -21.43 -10.15 -13.13
N CYS A 34 -20.50 -9.30 -12.69
CA CYS A 34 -19.07 -9.43 -13.00
C CYS A 34 -18.27 -10.23 -11.96
N ASN A 35 -18.95 -10.83 -10.96
CA ASN A 35 -18.30 -11.66 -9.95
C ASN A 35 -18.08 -13.07 -10.47
N LYS A 36 -17.05 -13.73 -9.94
CA LYS A 36 -16.83 -15.16 -10.17
C LYS A 36 -17.89 -16.01 -9.46
N ALA A 37 -18.26 -17.10 -10.09
CA ALA A 37 -19.17 -18.09 -9.53
C ALA A 37 -18.42 -18.99 -8.54
N TYR A 38 -19.05 -19.26 -7.41
CA TYR A 38 -18.53 -20.12 -6.35
C TYR A 38 -19.49 -21.27 -6.03
N HIS A 39 -20.71 -21.18 -6.52
CA HIS A 39 -21.77 -22.13 -6.24
C HIS A 39 -22.53 -22.50 -7.52
N GLN A 40 -23.07 -23.71 -7.53
CA GLN A 40 -24.06 -24.18 -8.49
C GLN A 40 -25.45 -24.18 -7.83
N ILE A 41 -26.47 -23.70 -8.55
CA ILE A 41 -27.87 -23.74 -8.14
C ILE A 41 -28.64 -24.72 -9.04
N GLY A 42 -29.42 -25.61 -8.43
CA GLY A 42 -30.24 -26.59 -9.13
C GLY A 42 -29.41 -27.47 -10.07
N SER A 43 -29.86 -27.59 -11.32
CA SER A 43 -29.26 -28.48 -12.32
C SER A 43 -28.05 -27.92 -13.07
N GLY A 44 -27.62 -26.67 -12.84
CA GLY A 44 -26.55 -26.11 -13.70
C GLY A 44 -26.14 -24.66 -13.52
N GLU A 45 -26.92 -23.82 -12.85
CA GLU A 45 -26.65 -22.37 -12.87
C GLU A 45 -25.48 -21.98 -11.96
N LEU A 46 -24.51 -21.25 -12.51
CA LEU A 46 -23.32 -20.80 -11.78
C LEU A 46 -23.56 -19.42 -11.16
N ARG A 47 -23.51 -19.34 -9.83
CA ARG A 47 -23.79 -18.11 -9.07
C ARG A 47 -22.64 -17.74 -8.14
N CYS A 48 -22.44 -16.44 -7.92
CA CYS A 48 -21.56 -15.93 -6.88
C CYS A 48 -22.27 -15.91 -5.52
N GLY A 49 -21.53 -15.63 -4.44
CA GLY A 49 -22.08 -15.62 -3.08
C GLY A 49 -23.21 -14.60 -2.86
N THR A 50 -23.28 -13.52 -3.64
CA THR A 50 -24.33 -12.49 -3.55
C THR A 50 -25.61 -12.89 -4.28
N HIS A 51 -25.51 -13.72 -5.32
CA HIS A 51 -26.66 -14.16 -6.15
C HIS A 51 -27.06 -15.61 -5.89
N SER A 52 -26.47 -16.24 -4.88
CA SER A 52 -26.84 -17.59 -4.43
C SER A 52 -27.64 -17.49 -3.13
N ASN A 53 -28.82 -18.11 -3.06
CA ASN A 53 -29.47 -18.35 -1.77
C ASN A 53 -28.71 -19.46 -1.03
N LYS A 54 -28.36 -19.24 0.25
CA LYS A 54 -27.58 -20.18 1.06
C LYS A 54 -28.25 -21.55 1.19
N SER A 55 -29.58 -21.63 1.17
CA SER A 55 -30.34 -22.87 1.31
C SER A 55 -30.39 -23.76 0.06
N HIS A 56 -30.02 -23.23 -1.12
CA HIS A 56 -30.22 -23.92 -2.40
C HIS A 56 -28.95 -24.00 -3.25
N ARG A 57 -27.79 -23.79 -2.63
CA ARG A 57 -26.52 -23.71 -3.32
C ARG A 57 -25.60 -24.86 -2.94
N THR A 58 -24.92 -25.40 -3.93
CA THR A 58 -23.82 -26.37 -3.76
C THR A 58 -22.52 -25.67 -4.06
N ASP A 59 -21.54 -25.76 -3.17
CA ASP A 59 -20.20 -25.21 -3.42
C ASP A 59 -19.55 -25.91 -4.60
N LEU A 60 -18.99 -25.14 -5.53
CA LEU A 60 -18.19 -25.70 -6.61
C LEU A 60 -16.90 -26.30 -6.04
N PRO A 61 -16.41 -27.43 -6.58
CA PRO A 61 -15.12 -27.97 -6.18
C PRO A 61 -13.99 -26.98 -6.51
N LYS A 62 -12.93 -26.98 -5.70
CA LYS A 62 -11.69 -26.27 -6.06
C LYS A 62 -11.00 -27.05 -7.18
N ASN A 63 -10.42 -26.33 -8.13
CA ASN A 63 -9.63 -26.96 -9.19
C ASN A 63 -8.41 -27.68 -8.58
N PRO A 64 -8.28 -29.01 -8.75
CA PRO A 64 -7.17 -29.77 -8.18
C PRO A 64 -5.80 -29.31 -8.73
N ASN A 65 -5.78 -28.72 -9.92
CA ASN A 65 -4.59 -28.21 -10.58
C ASN A 65 -4.33 -26.72 -10.32
N ALA A 66 -5.14 -26.03 -9.51
CA ALA A 66 -5.04 -24.58 -9.31
C ALA A 66 -3.65 -24.12 -8.84
N ALA A 67 -3.02 -24.89 -7.95
CA ALA A 67 -1.68 -24.59 -7.45
C ALA A 67 -0.61 -24.70 -8.55
N ALA A 68 -0.64 -25.78 -9.33
CA ALA A 68 0.28 -26.00 -10.44
C ALA A 68 0.10 -24.96 -11.56
N ILE A 69 -1.15 -24.65 -11.92
CA ILE A 69 -1.47 -23.60 -12.91
C ILE A 69 -0.95 -22.24 -12.42
N LYS A 70 -1.16 -21.91 -11.14
CA LYS A 70 -0.66 -20.67 -10.55
C LYS A 70 0.87 -20.61 -10.56
N GLU A 71 1.55 -21.70 -10.23
CA GLU A 71 3.01 -21.78 -10.26
C GLU A 71 3.56 -21.60 -11.68
N GLN A 72 2.99 -22.30 -12.67
CA GLN A 72 3.36 -22.16 -14.08
C GLN A 72 3.16 -20.72 -14.56
N LEU A 73 2.05 -20.08 -14.17
CA LEU A 73 1.79 -18.67 -14.48
C LEU A 73 2.83 -17.75 -13.84
N CYS A 74 3.25 -18.00 -12.60
CA CYS A 74 4.30 -17.22 -11.95
C CYS A 74 5.65 -17.39 -12.67
N LYS A 75 6.03 -18.61 -13.04
CA LYS A 75 7.25 -18.89 -13.82
C LYS A 75 7.23 -18.20 -15.18
N HIS A 76 6.10 -18.26 -15.89
CA HIS A 76 5.92 -17.58 -17.17
C HIS A 76 6.10 -16.06 -17.03
N ARG A 77 5.45 -15.45 -16.04
CA ARG A 77 5.56 -14.01 -15.77
C ARG A 77 6.98 -13.58 -15.40
N GLN A 78 7.68 -14.39 -14.61
CA GLN A 78 9.08 -14.15 -14.27
C GLN A 78 9.96 -14.12 -15.52
N LYS A 79 9.78 -15.08 -16.44
CA LYS A 79 10.48 -15.11 -17.73
C LYS A 79 10.19 -13.87 -18.59
N LEU A 80 8.95 -13.38 -18.58
CA LEU A 80 8.61 -12.12 -19.28
C LEU A 80 9.35 -10.93 -18.68
N CYS A 81 9.46 -10.84 -17.35
CA CYS A 81 10.20 -9.77 -16.67
C CYS A 81 11.69 -9.81 -17.04
N GLU A 82 12.30 -11.00 -17.04
CA GLU A 82 13.70 -11.20 -17.43
C GLU A 82 13.95 -10.85 -18.90
N THR A 83 13.01 -11.20 -19.78
CA THR A 83 13.10 -10.86 -21.21
C THR A 83 13.08 -9.34 -21.42
N VAL A 84 12.18 -8.63 -20.71
CA VAL A 84 12.12 -7.16 -20.77
C VAL A 84 13.37 -6.53 -20.13
N ALA A 85 13.86 -7.07 -19.01
CA ALA A 85 15.07 -6.58 -18.36
C ALA A 85 16.30 -6.70 -19.28
N ALA A 86 16.49 -7.85 -19.93
CA ALA A 86 17.57 -8.06 -20.89
C ALA A 86 17.47 -7.09 -22.08
N LYS A 87 16.26 -6.85 -22.60
CA LYS A 87 16.03 -5.84 -23.66
C LYS A 87 16.39 -4.43 -23.19
N ASN A 88 16.00 -4.04 -21.98
CA ASN A 88 16.32 -2.73 -21.41
C ASN A 88 17.83 -2.57 -21.19
N GLN A 89 18.51 -3.59 -20.66
CA GLN A 89 19.96 -3.61 -20.51
C GLN A 89 20.70 -3.47 -21.84
N ALA A 90 20.27 -4.21 -22.87
CA ALA A 90 20.85 -4.11 -24.21
C ALA A 90 20.70 -2.71 -24.82
N GLN A 91 19.69 -1.95 -24.39
CA GLN A 91 19.45 -0.55 -24.78
C GLN A 91 20.07 0.46 -23.81
N GLN A 92 20.84 0.01 -22.80
CA GLN A 92 21.40 0.85 -21.73
C GLN A 92 20.32 1.67 -20.98
N LYS A 93 19.12 1.12 -20.84
CA LYS A 93 17.99 1.75 -20.14
C LYS A 93 17.78 1.13 -18.77
N LYS A 94 17.53 1.98 -17.78
CA LYS A 94 16.93 1.56 -16.50
C LYS A 94 15.51 1.03 -16.74
N GLY A 95 15.07 0.15 -15.85
CA GLY A 95 13.71 -0.36 -15.85
C GLY A 95 12.71 0.71 -15.42
N HIS A 96 11.49 0.59 -15.96
CA HIS A 96 10.40 1.51 -15.66
C HIS A 96 9.69 1.14 -14.36
N VAL A 97 9.40 2.13 -13.51
CA VAL A 97 8.70 1.94 -12.24
C VAL A 97 7.31 2.53 -12.33
N ARG A 98 6.28 1.73 -12.01
CA ARG A 98 4.89 2.16 -11.88
C ARG A 98 4.35 1.87 -10.49
N CYS A 99 3.28 2.55 -10.13
CA CYS A 99 2.49 2.25 -8.94
C CYS A 99 1.04 1.90 -9.35
N ASP A 100 0.40 0.99 -8.64
CA ASP A 100 -1.03 0.69 -8.81
C ASP A 100 -1.68 0.23 -7.50
N LYS A 101 -3.01 0.32 -7.45
CA LYS A 101 -3.83 0.11 -6.28
C LYS A 101 -4.24 -1.34 -6.11
N LEU A 102 -3.89 -1.91 -4.96
CA LEU A 102 -4.53 -3.13 -4.47
C LEU A 102 -5.97 -2.87 -4.08
N ARG A 103 -6.85 -3.77 -4.50
CA ARG A 103 -8.28 -3.74 -4.17
C ARG A 103 -8.59 -4.96 -3.31
N ARG A 104 -9.32 -4.75 -2.22
CA ARG A 104 -9.74 -5.84 -1.33
C ARG A 104 -10.50 -6.91 -2.12
N MET A 105 -10.22 -8.17 -1.83
CA MET A 105 -10.85 -9.33 -2.46
C MET A 105 -10.71 -9.38 -3.99
N LYS A 106 -9.76 -8.66 -4.57
CA LYS A 106 -9.42 -8.75 -5.99
C LYS A 106 -7.99 -9.22 -6.15
N ALA A 107 -7.73 -9.90 -7.26
CA ALA A 107 -6.37 -10.23 -7.64
C ALA A 107 -5.55 -8.94 -7.82
N PRO A 108 -4.26 -8.92 -7.43
CA PRO A 108 -3.40 -7.77 -7.69
C PRO A 108 -3.31 -7.49 -9.19
N PRO A 109 -3.29 -6.21 -9.60
CA PRO A 109 -3.04 -5.82 -10.98
C PRO A 109 -1.81 -6.52 -11.56
N HIS A 110 -1.82 -6.73 -12.87
CA HIS A 110 -0.77 -7.43 -13.60
C HIS A 110 -0.50 -6.71 -14.92
N ILE A 111 0.77 -6.50 -15.22
CA ILE A 111 1.25 -5.94 -16.48
C ILE A 111 2.39 -6.85 -16.94
N ASP A 112 2.33 -7.33 -18.18
CA ASP A 112 3.37 -8.22 -18.71
C ASP A 112 4.73 -7.50 -18.75
N GLY A 113 5.76 -8.21 -18.30
CA GLY A 113 7.11 -7.67 -18.19
C GLY A 113 7.38 -6.81 -16.95
N TYR A 114 6.40 -6.62 -16.05
CA TYR A 114 6.60 -5.91 -14.79
C TYR A 114 6.67 -6.87 -13.60
N LEU A 115 7.74 -6.75 -12.83
CA LEU A 115 7.88 -7.42 -11.54
C LEU A 115 6.99 -6.71 -10.52
N LYS A 116 6.04 -7.45 -9.93
CA LYS A 116 5.21 -6.94 -8.84
C LYS A 116 6.06 -6.75 -7.58
N VAL A 117 5.93 -5.60 -6.93
CA VAL A 117 6.61 -5.24 -5.69
C VAL A 117 5.56 -4.95 -4.62
N PHE A 118 5.67 -5.59 -3.46
CA PHE A 118 4.70 -5.49 -2.37
C PHE A 118 5.37 -4.98 -1.08
N PRO A 119 5.43 -3.65 -0.85
CA PRO A 119 6.02 -3.07 0.36
C PRO A 119 5.10 -3.17 1.60
N ASN A 120 3.98 -3.90 1.50
CA ASN A 120 3.05 -4.08 2.59
C ASN A 120 3.53 -5.17 3.57
N PHE A 121 3.42 -4.90 4.87
CA PHE A 121 3.85 -5.78 5.95
C PHE A 121 3.33 -7.23 5.82
N LEU A 122 2.07 -7.42 5.40
CA LEU A 122 1.45 -8.74 5.31
C LEU A 122 1.75 -9.50 4.01
N HIS A 123 2.52 -8.92 3.10
CA HIS A 123 2.76 -9.46 1.76
C HIS A 123 4.17 -9.98 1.52
N ASP A 124 4.97 -10.17 2.58
CA ASP A 124 6.35 -10.65 2.48
C ASP A 124 6.46 -12.02 1.79
N ASN A 125 5.55 -12.93 2.11
CA ASN A 125 5.58 -14.32 1.63
C ASN A 125 4.89 -14.54 0.27
N ARG A 126 4.55 -13.46 -0.44
CA ARG A 126 3.90 -13.59 -1.76
C ARG A 126 4.83 -14.28 -2.75
N LYS A 127 4.26 -15.20 -3.54
CA LYS A 127 4.99 -15.96 -4.58
C LYS A 127 4.81 -15.38 -5.98
N ASP A 128 3.90 -14.42 -6.15
CA ASP A 128 3.58 -13.78 -7.43
C ASP A 128 4.27 -12.43 -7.61
N GLY A 129 5.33 -12.16 -6.84
CA GLY A 129 6.15 -10.95 -6.93
C GLY A 129 7.17 -10.89 -5.78
N PHE A 130 7.79 -9.73 -5.64
CA PHE A 130 8.76 -9.45 -4.58
C PHE A 130 8.06 -8.82 -3.37
N GLY A 131 7.95 -9.57 -2.28
CA GLY A 131 7.53 -9.05 -0.98
C GLY A 131 8.70 -8.35 -0.30
N CYS A 132 8.49 -7.14 0.21
CA CYS A 132 9.53 -6.35 0.86
C CYS A 132 8.99 -5.69 2.13
N LYS A 133 8.59 -6.50 3.13
CA LYS A 133 7.97 -5.97 4.36
C LYS A 133 8.83 -4.96 5.10
N SER A 134 10.15 -5.00 4.94
CA SER A 134 11.06 -4.05 5.59
C SER A 134 10.91 -2.62 5.08
N LEU A 135 10.24 -2.42 3.94
CA LEU A 135 9.87 -1.11 3.42
C LEU A 135 8.47 -0.66 3.88
N SER A 136 7.83 -1.41 4.77
CA SER A 136 6.53 -1.04 5.32
C SER A 136 6.70 -0.02 6.44
N PRO A 137 5.84 1.01 6.56
CA PRO A 137 5.86 1.92 7.72
C PRO A 137 5.62 1.22 9.06
N MET A 138 5.02 0.01 9.03
CA MET A 138 4.83 -0.85 10.19
C MET A 138 6.13 -1.53 10.66
N PHE A 139 7.16 -1.57 9.80
CA PHE A 139 8.48 -2.15 10.10
C PHE A 139 9.55 -1.06 10.27
N LEU A 140 9.50 0.01 9.48
CA LEU A 140 10.49 1.09 9.50
C LEU A 140 10.47 1.81 10.86
N GLY A 141 11.59 1.75 11.58
CA GLY A 141 11.80 2.39 12.87
C GLY A 141 13.08 1.87 13.54
N PRO A 142 13.43 2.40 14.73
CA PRO A 142 12.74 3.47 15.44
C PRO A 142 12.88 4.86 14.77
N ILE A 143 12.03 5.82 15.17
CA ILE A 143 12.08 7.22 14.72
C ILE A 143 12.58 8.11 15.85
N VAL A 144 13.79 8.65 15.69
CA VAL A 144 14.37 9.65 16.58
C VAL A 144 13.94 11.04 16.13
N HIS A 145 12.72 11.44 16.47
CA HIS A 145 12.10 12.70 16.00
C HIS A 145 12.44 13.93 16.87
N ARG A 146 13.15 13.76 18.01
CA ARG A 146 13.59 14.82 18.92
C ARG A 146 12.52 15.84 19.38
N GLN A 147 11.26 15.41 19.46
CA GLN A 147 10.20 16.27 20.01
C GLN A 147 10.37 16.32 21.54
N PRO A 148 10.42 17.51 22.17
CA PRO A 148 10.60 17.62 23.61
C PRO A 148 9.55 16.83 24.40
N GLY A 149 10.03 16.03 25.35
CA GLY A 149 9.17 15.27 26.26
C GLY A 149 8.51 14.02 25.67
N LEU A 150 8.80 13.65 24.42
CA LEU A 150 8.32 12.40 23.81
C LEU A 150 9.49 11.43 23.55
N PRO A 151 9.33 10.13 23.81
CA PRO A 151 10.35 9.13 23.48
C PRO A 151 10.40 8.89 21.97
N PRO A 152 11.50 8.34 21.40
CA PRO A 152 11.52 7.86 20.03
C PRO A 152 10.36 6.90 19.76
N SER A 153 9.72 7.03 18.59
CA SER A 153 8.63 6.12 18.22
C SER A 153 9.19 4.80 17.70
N LYS A 154 8.65 3.66 18.12
CA LYS A 154 9.17 2.34 17.71
C LYS A 154 9.04 2.07 16.21
N ASN A 155 8.07 2.67 15.53
CA ASN A 155 7.89 2.54 14.08
C ASN A 155 7.18 3.76 13.47
N LEU A 156 7.31 3.92 12.15
CA LEU A 156 6.76 5.04 11.40
C LEU A 156 5.24 5.10 11.40
N GLU A 157 4.56 3.96 11.42
CA GLU A 157 3.10 3.91 11.52
C GLU A 157 2.65 4.53 12.86
N ASN A 158 3.25 4.12 13.98
CA ASN A 158 2.94 4.62 15.32
C ASN A 158 3.27 6.10 15.47
N PHE A 159 4.40 6.56 14.95
CA PHE A 159 4.74 7.98 14.89
C PHE A 159 3.65 8.78 14.17
N HIS A 160 3.28 8.33 12.97
CA HIS A 160 2.33 9.06 12.15
C HIS A 160 0.90 9.01 12.69
N GLN A 161 0.45 7.87 13.23
CA GLN A 161 -0.90 7.71 13.77
C GLN A 161 -1.05 8.32 15.17
N GLY A 162 -0.04 8.18 16.02
CA GLY A 162 -0.02 8.71 17.40
C GLY A 162 -0.05 10.24 17.44
N SER A 163 0.52 10.91 16.43
CA SER A 163 0.45 12.37 16.30
C SER A 163 -0.85 12.90 15.70
N LYS A 164 -1.81 12.05 15.29
CA LYS A 164 -3.13 12.51 14.82
C LYS A 164 -4.03 12.83 16.00
N VAL A 165 -4.57 14.04 16.01
CA VAL A 165 -5.60 14.45 16.97
C VAL A 165 -6.98 14.33 16.33
N PHE A 166 -7.92 13.73 17.06
CA PHE A 166 -9.32 13.57 16.66
C PHE A 166 -10.25 14.45 17.50
N LYS A 167 -11.47 14.69 17.01
CA LYS A 167 -12.44 15.59 17.68
C LYS A 167 -12.76 15.21 19.12
N CYS A 168 -12.75 13.93 19.47
CA CYS A 168 -13.05 13.46 20.83
C CYS A 168 -11.87 13.62 21.81
N GLU A 169 -10.72 14.08 21.31
CA GLU A 169 -9.53 14.38 22.11
C GLU A 169 -9.38 15.90 22.31
N LEU A 170 -10.31 16.69 21.79
CA LEU A 170 -10.39 18.12 22.00
C LEU A 170 -11.28 18.44 23.20
N LEU A 171 -10.95 19.52 23.90
CA LEU A 171 -11.79 20.14 24.92
C LEU A 171 -12.92 20.96 24.26
N PRO A 172 -13.95 21.41 25.01
CA PRO A 172 -15.07 22.18 24.45
C PRO A 172 -14.67 23.47 23.73
N ASP A 173 -13.56 24.09 24.12
CA ASP A 173 -12.98 25.28 23.49
C ASP A 173 -12.16 24.97 22.22
N GLY A 174 -12.03 23.70 21.86
CA GLY A 174 -11.27 23.22 20.71
C GLY A 174 -9.78 23.00 20.97
N THR A 175 -9.29 23.24 22.19
CA THR A 175 -7.90 22.95 22.56
C THR A 175 -7.65 21.46 22.72
N ILE A 176 -6.39 21.03 22.60
CA ILE A 176 -6.00 19.62 22.68
C ILE A 176 -6.04 19.17 24.15
N GLY A 177 -6.87 18.17 24.44
CA GLY A 177 -7.05 17.64 25.79
C GLY A 177 -5.96 16.65 26.20
N PRO A 178 -5.86 16.34 27.51
CA PRO A 178 -4.85 15.44 28.08
C PRO A 178 -4.90 14.02 27.49
N LYS A 179 -6.09 13.57 27.06
CA LYS A 179 -6.30 12.26 26.43
C LYS A 179 -5.44 12.08 25.18
N PHE A 180 -5.28 13.12 24.36
CA PHE A 180 -4.42 13.05 23.17
C PHE A 180 -2.97 12.76 23.57
N TYR A 181 -2.42 13.52 24.52
CA TYR A 181 -1.01 13.37 24.92
C TYR A 181 -0.71 12.01 25.55
N GLN A 182 -1.66 11.46 26.32
CA GLN A 182 -1.57 10.10 26.84
C GLN A 182 -1.53 9.07 25.70
N ASN A 183 -2.45 9.18 24.72
CA ASN A 183 -2.50 8.29 23.56
C ASN A 183 -1.26 8.43 22.67
N GLN A 184 -0.75 9.65 22.50
CA GLN A 184 0.44 9.93 21.68
C GLN A 184 1.67 9.25 22.27
N ARG A 185 1.93 9.44 23.57
CA ARG A 185 3.04 8.78 24.27
C ARG A 185 2.91 7.26 24.17
N ALA A 186 1.72 6.72 24.50
CA ALA A 186 1.47 5.28 24.44
C ALA A 186 1.73 4.72 23.03
N SER A 187 1.27 5.41 21.98
CA SER A 187 1.52 5.01 20.60
C SER A 187 3.01 4.99 20.27
N PHE A 188 3.79 5.96 20.76
CA PHE A 188 5.22 6.05 20.44
C PHE A 188 6.01 4.93 21.11
N GLU A 189 5.64 4.57 22.33
CA GLU A 189 6.28 3.50 23.11
C GLU A 189 5.88 2.09 22.63
N ASP A 190 4.75 1.94 21.94
CA ASP A 190 4.23 0.66 21.47
C ASP A 190 5.07 0.06 20.33
N GLU A 191 5.48 -1.20 20.49
CA GLU A 191 6.20 -1.97 19.47
C GLU A 191 5.26 -2.43 18.36
N THR A 192 3.98 -2.64 18.67
CA THR A 192 2.98 -3.07 17.71
C THR A 192 2.43 -1.85 16.97
N PRO A 193 2.50 -1.81 15.64
CA PRO A 193 1.94 -0.72 14.85
C PRO A 193 0.40 -0.73 14.94
N HIS A 194 -0.15 0.33 15.53
CA HIS A 194 -1.59 0.51 15.68
C HIS A 194 -2.09 1.63 14.79
N ARG A 195 -3.15 1.33 14.04
CA ARG A 195 -3.92 2.39 13.41
C ARG A 195 -4.77 3.06 14.47
N HIS A 196 -4.66 4.38 14.62
CA HIS A 196 -5.50 5.20 15.48
C HIS A 196 -6.96 5.24 14.94
N LYS A 197 -7.63 4.08 14.98
CA LYS A 197 -9.04 3.88 14.66
C LYS A 197 -9.77 3.79 15.98
N GLN A 198 -10.44 4.87 16.34
CA GLN A 198 -11.39 4.79 17.43
C GLN A 198 -12.66 4.09 16.96
N ASN A 199 -13.14 3.15 17.76
CA ASN A 199 -14.46 2.55 17.60
C ASN A 199 -15.51 3.63 17.89
N ILE A 200 -15.88 4.43 16.89
CA ILE A 200 -17.06 5.30 17.02
C ILE A 200 -18.28 4.36 17.14
N PRO A 201 -19.11 4.48 18.20
CA PRO A 201 -20.34 3.73 18.32
C PRO A 201 -21.18 3.87 17.05
N LYS A 202 -21.72 2.76 16.55
CA LYS A 202 -22.49 2.71 15.28
C LYS A 202 -23.64 3.72 15.21
N LEU A 203 -24.12 4.23 16.36
CA LEU A 203 -25.14 5.28 16.47
C LEU A 203 -24.82 6.56 15.70
N PHE A 204 -23.54 6.87 15.45
CA PHE A 204 -23.13 8.01 14.61
C PHE A 204 -22.94 7.59 13.15
N HIS A 205 -23.97 6.99 12.55
CA HIS A 205 -24.01 6.68 11.12
C HIS A 205 -23.90 7.98 10.29
N GLY A 206 -22.67 8.36 9.91
CA GLY A 206 -22.43 9.43 8.94
C GLY A 206 -21.23 10.33 9.24
N THR A 207 -20.86 10.51 10.51
CA THR A 207 -19.68 11.32 10.87
C THR A 207 -18.43 10.45 10.90
N ARG A 208 -17.75 10.32 9.75
CA ARG A 208 -16.41 9.71 9.71
C ARG A 208 -15.54 10.42 10.76
N ASN A 209 -14.80 9.66 11.58
CA ASN A 209 -13.81 10.23 12.50
C ASN A 209 -12.73 10.94 11.68
N LYS A 210 -12.96 12.21 11.35
CA LYS A 210 -12.02 13.00 10.58
C LYS A 210 -10.99 13.54 11.55
N CYS A 211 -9.73 13.20 11.29
CA CYS A 211 -8.59 13.79 11.96
C CYS A 211 -8.72 15.32 11.94
N HIS A 212 -8.63 15.94 13.12
CA HIS A 212 -8.66 17.39 13.28
C HIS A 212 -7.34 18.03 12.80
N GLY A 213 -6.22 17.37 13.09
CA GLY A 213 -4.89 17.80 12.68
C GLY A 213 -3.80 16.81 13.12
N TRP A 214 -2.56 17.15 12.84
CA TRP A 214 -1.38 16.38 13.21
C TRP A 214 -0.45 17.23 14.07
N VAL A 215 -0.15 16.78 15.28
CA VAL A 215 0.55 17.58 16.29
C VAL A 215 2.05 17.36 16.18
N TRP A 216 2.79 18.46 16.15
CA TRP A 216 4.25 18.48 16.22
C TRP A 216 4.70 19.44 17.31
N LYS A 217 5.65 19.02 18.15
CA LYS A 217 6.32 19.88 19.13
C LYS A 217 7.71 20.24 18.65
N ARG A 218 7.94 21.52 18.36
CA ARG A 218 9.24 22.05 17.94
C ARG A 218 10.27 21.95 19.07
N SER A 219 11.55 22.10 18.74
CA SER A 219 12.66 22.09 19.70
C SER A 219 12.51 23.12 20.83
N ASN A 220 11.90 24.28 20.54
CA ASN A 220 11.58 25.30 21.54
C ASN A 220 10.33 25.00 22.39
N GLY A 221 9.76 23.80 22.27
CA GLY A 221 8.55 23.38 22.98
C GLY A 221 7.24 23.88 22.39
N LYS A 222 7.26 24.75 21.36
CA LYS A 222 6.05 25.25 20.72
C LYS A 222 5.36 24.13 19.95
N GLU A 223 4.08 23.93 20.26
CA GLU A 223 3.21 23.00 19.56
C GLU A 223 2.60 23.65 18.32
N VAL A 224 2.54 22.88 17.23
CA VAL A 224 1.84 23.25 16.00
C VAL A 224 0.90 22.14 15.58
N VAL A 225 -0.27 22.53 15.08
CA VAL A 225 -1.28 21.60 14.56
C VAL A 225 -1.30 21.69 13.04
N LEU A 226 -0.71 20.70 12.40
CA LEU A 226 -0.57 20.65 10.95
C LEU A 226 -1.83 20.07 10.30
N LYS A 227 -2.18 20.65 9.15
CA LYS A 227 -3.22 20.10 8.26
C LYS A 227 -2.66 18.96 7.41
N TYR A 228 -3.56 18.29 6.70
CA TYR A 228 -3.28 17.02 6.05
C TYR A 228 -2.12 17.05 5.05
N ILE A 229 -1.96 18.12 4.27
CA ILE A 229 -0.84 18.23 3.32
C ILE A 229 0.48 18.51 4.05
N ALA A 230 0.50 19.48 4.96
CA ALA A 230 1.72 19.84 5.71
C ALA A 230 2.29 18.64 6.49
N CYS A 231 1.45 17.81 7.11
CA CYS A 231 1.94 16.65 7.86
C CYS A 231 2.52 15.52 6.97
N ARG A 232 2.29 15.53 5.64
CA ARG A 232 2.93 14.56 4.73
C ARG A 232 4.44 14.71 4.74
N GLN A 233 4.95 15.93 4.94
CA GLN A 233 6.38 16.20 4.96
C GLN A 233 7.10 15.29 5.96
N PHE A 234 6.60 15.23 7.20
CA PHE A 234 7.16 14.42 8.27
C PHE A 234 7.17 12.94 7.91
N TYR A 235 6.03 12.41 7.46
CA TYR A 235 5.92 11.01 7.09
C TYR A 235 6.89 10.64 5.95
N CYS A 236 6.93 11.45 4.90
CA CYS A 236 7.76 11.17 3.72
C CYS A 236 9.25 11.33 4.03
N HIS A 237 9.64 12.34 4.81
CA HIS A 237 11.01 12.56 5.24
C HIS A 237 11.56 11.37 6.05
N PHE A 238 10.84 10.94 7.09
CA PHE A 238 11.29 9.79 7.88
C PHE A 238 11.23 8.48 7.10
N TYR A 239 10.24 8.31 6.22
CA TYR A 239 10.20 7.15 5.32
C TYR A 239 11.42 7.11 4.39
N GLU A 240 11.73 8.20 3.70
CA GLU A 240 12.91 8.34 2.83
C GLU A 240 14.18 7.91 3.59
N HIS A 241 14.38 8.48 4.77
CA HIS A 241 15.57 8.25 5.56
C HIS A 241 15.71 6.77 5.97
N LEU A 242 14.64 6.18 6.52
CA LEU A 242 14.68 4.80 7.03
C LEU A 242 14.67 3.77 5.90
N ALA A 243 13.88 3.98 4.85
CA ALA A 243 13.75 3.05 3.73
C ALA A 243 15.05 2.96 2.92
N SER A 244 15.75 4.08 2.73
CA SER A 244 17.01 4.10 1.97
C SER A 244 18.13 3.23 2.56
N GLN A 245 18.03 2.92 3.86
CA GLN A 245 18.99 2.08 4.59
C GLN A 245 18.66 0.59 4.50
N GLN A 246 17.46 0.23 4.02
CA GLN A 246 17.03 -1.16 3.96
C GLN A 246 17.62 -1.90 2.76
N GLU A 247 18.05 -3.14 2.97
CA GLU A 247 18.55 -4.00 1.88
C GLU A 247 17.52 -4.18 0.77
N ASN A 248 16.24 -4.29 1.11
CA ASN A 248 15.17 -4.41 0.12
C ASN A 248 15.04 -3.17 -0.76
N TYR A 249 15.32 -1.97 -0.24
CA TYR A 249 15.35 -0.77 -1.07
C TYR A 249 16.53 -0.81 -2.04
N GLN A 250 17.71 -1.15 -1.55
CA GLN A 250 18.91 -1.33 -2.39
C GLN A 250 18.70 -2.40 -3.47
N LYS A 251 17.98 -3.47 -3.14
CA LYS A 251 17.58 -4.51 -4.09
C LYS A 251 16.67 -3.96 -5.19
N LEU A 252 15.70 -3.11 -4.84
CA LEU A 252 14.81 -2.47 -5.83
C LEU A 252 15.59 -1.53 -6.75
N CYS A 253 16.49 -0.71 -6.21
CA CYS A 253 17.41 0.10 -7.02
C CYS A 253 18.22 -0.77 -7.98
N SER A 254 18.84 -1.84 -7.48
CA SER A 254 19.60 -2.77 -8.33
C SER A 254 18.74 -3.42 -9.41
N LEU A 255 17.50 -3.81 -9.12
CA LEU A 255 16.61 -4.42 -10.11
C LEU A 255 16.26 -3.42 -11.21
N ARG A 256 15.91 -2.19 -10.83
CA ARG A 256 15.65 -1.09 -11.76
C ARG A 256 16.88 -0.82 -12.63
N ASP A 257 18.06 -0.73 -12.05
CA ASP A 257 19.30 -0.43 -12.79
C ASP A 257 19.70 -1.60 -13.70
N LYS A 258 19.32 -2.84 -13.34
CA LYS A 258 19.39 -4.03 -14.21
C LYS A 258 18.26 -4.09 -15.25
N GLY A 259 17.51 -3.03 -15.47
CA GLY A 259 16.48 -2.97 -16.51
C GLY A 259 15.13 -3.60 -16.15
N TYR A 260 14.93 -4.15 -14.95
CA TYR A 260 13.63 -4.72 -14.58
C TYR A 260 12.59 -3.62 -14.42
N ASN A 261 11.47 -3.76 -15.12
CA ASN A 261 10.31 -2.92 -14.84
C ASN A 261 9.66 -3.35 -13.52
N LEU A 262 9.30 -2.39 -12.67
CA LEU A 262 8.76 -2.60 -11.34
C LEU A 262 7.33 -2.07 -11.26
N LEU A 263 6.42 -2.85 -10.69
CA LEU A 263 5.05 -2.44 -10.39
C LEU A 263 4.83 -2.47 -8.88
N ILE A 264 4.94 -1.31 -8.24
CA ILE A 264 4.69 -1.12 -6.81
C ILE A 264 3.19 -1.25 -6.54
N LEU A 265 2.82 -2.15 -5.65
CA LEU A 265 1.43 -2.48 -5.36
C LEU A 265 1.10 -2.29 -3.89
N GLY A 266 0.10 -1.47 -3.62
CA GLY A 266 -0.42 -1.31 -2.27
C GLY A 266 -1.77 -0.61 -2.23
N TYR A 267 -2.36 -0.49 -1.04
CA TYR A 267 -3.76 -0.05 -0.91
C TYR A 267 -3.94 1.44 -1.15
N ASP A 268 -2.87 2.21 -0.93
CA ASP A 268 -2.82 3.66 -1.18
C ASP A 268 -2.06 4.00 -2.48
N GLY A 269 -1.67 2.97 -3.25
CA GLY A 269 -1.11 3.14 -4.58
C GLY A 269 -2.09 3.84 -5.54
N LYS A 270 -1.53 4.54 -6.52
CA LYS A 270 -2.26 5.25 -7.57
C LYS A 270 -1.71 4.82 -8.91
N ASP A 271 -2.58 4.57 -9.88
CA ASP A 271 -2.18 4.31 -11.27
C ASP A 271 -1.47 5.55 -11.80
N THR A 272 -0.14 5.48 -11.76
CA THR A 272 0.76 6.54 -12.19
C THR A 272 1.71 5.89 -13.16
N ASP A 273 1.53 6.23 -14.44
CA ASP A 273 2.44 5.82 -15.51
C ASP A 273 3.65 6.74 -15.50
N ALA A 274 4.65 6.40 -14.69
CA ALA A 274 5.86 7.19 -14.48
C ALA A 274 6.94 6.83 -15.51
N THR A 275 6.64 6.97 -16.81
CA THR A 275 7.56 6.52 -17.87
C THR A 275 8.94 7.20 -17.78
N PRO A 276 10.06 6.46 -17.95
CA PRO A 276 11.42 6.98 -17.71
C PRO A 276 11.86 8.04 -18.72
N ASN A 277 11.14 8.18 -19.83
CA ASN A 277 11.54 9.07 -20.92
C ASN A 277 11.18 10.55 -20.66
N ASN A 278 10.59 10.88 -19.50
CA ASN A 278 10.36 12.27 -19.10
C ASN A 278 10.33 12.44 -17.57
N ASN A 279 11.50 12.39 -16.94
CA ASN A 279 11.66 12.58 -15.48
C ASN A 279 10.99 13.86 -14.94
N ARG A 280 10.90 14.92 -15.77
CA ARG A 280 10.21 16.16 -15.40
C ARG A 280 8.70 15.94 -15.23
N VAL A 281 8.05 15.28 -16.18
CA VAL A 281 6.61 14.96 -16.10
C VAL A 281 6.31 14.02 -14.94
N VAL A 282 7.23 13.12 -14.60
CA VAL A 282 7.06 12.25 -13.43
C VAL A 282 7.09 13.05 -12.13
N ALA A 283 8.08 13.94 -11.96
CA ALA A 283 8.18 14.78 -10.77
C ALA A 283 6.96 15.69 -10.59
N GLU A 284 6.51 16.36 -11.66
CA GLU A 284 5.32 17.23 -11.64
C GLU A 284 4.05 16.45 -11.25
N LYS A 285 3.85 15.24 -11.78
CA LYS A 285 2.71 14.38 -11.41
C LYS A 285 2.78 13.89 -9.97
N LEU A 286 3.98 13.58 -9.47
CA LEU A 286 4.19 13.18 -8.07
C LEU A 286 3.92 14.34 -7.12
N GLU A 287 4.33 15.55 -7.49
CA GLU A 287 4.03 16.77 -6.75
C GLU A 287 2.53 17.07 -6.72
N GLU A 288 1.83 16.98 -7.86
CA GLU A 288 0.36 17.11 -7.92
C GLU A 288 -0.32 16.09 -6.99
N ALA A 289 0.11 14.83 -7.04
CA ALA A 289 -0.41 13.77 -6.17
C ALA A 289 -0.10 14.02 -4.68
N TYR A 290 1.03 14.68 -4.37
CA TYR A 290 1.43 15.08 -3.02
C TYR A 290 0.65 16.29 -2.51
N LEU A 291 0.20 17.19 -3.38
CA LEU A 291 -0.61 18.34 -3.01
C LEU A 291 -2.12 18.03 -2.99
N ASP A 292 -2.58 16.94 -3.61
CA ASP A 292 -3.98 16.54 -3.61
C ASP A 292 -4.48 16.10 -2.21
N PRO A 293 -5.40 16.85 -1.57
CA PRO A 293 -5.93 16.51 -0.26
C PRO A 293 -7.02 15.44 -0.29
N SER A 294 -7.55 15.09 -1.47
CA SER A 294 -8.65 14.14 -1.63
C SER A 294 -8.21 12.68 -1.52
N SER A 295 -6.91 12.43 -1.68
CA SER A 295 -6.34 11.08 -1.72
C SER A 295 -5.04 11.01 -0.92
N PRO A 296 -4.70 9.84 -0.35
CA PRO A 296 -3.44 9.69 0.38
C PRO A 296 -2.22 9.71 -0.53
N PHE A 297 -1.13 10.27 -0.01
CA PHE A 297 0.22 10.07 -0.54
C PHE A 297 0.92 9.03 0.34
N GLY A 298 0.55 7.76 0.14
CA GLY A 298 1.04 6.65 0.96
C GLY A 298 2.48 6.27 0.64
N HIS A 299 3.06 5.36 1.45
CA HIS A 299 4.41 4.85 1.25
C HIS A 299 4.69 4.30 -0.15
N GLU A 300 3.69 3.78 -0.87
CA GLU A 300 3.85 3.33 -2.25
C GLU A 300 4.24 4.50 -3.19
N MET A 301 3.68 5.69 -2.96
CA MET A 301 4.00 6.90 -3.71
C MET A 301 5.34 7.51 -3.29
N VAL A 302 5.69 7.41 -2.00
CA VAL A 302 7.03 7.79 -1.52
C VAL A 302 8.08 6.91 -2.17
N LEU A 303 7.90 5.58 -2.12
CA LEU A 303 8.81 4.62 -2.76
C LEU A 303 8.91 4.81 -4.27
N LEU A 304 7.79 5.11 -4.96
CA LEU A 304 7.81 5.48 -6.37
C LEU A 304 8.69 6.71 -6.61
N THR A 305 8.54 7.75 -5.78
CA THR A 305 9.34 8.99 -5.87
C THR A 305 10.83 8.69 -5.72
N LEU A 306 11.22 7.93 -4.68
CA LEU A 306 12.62 7.56 -4.43
C LEU A 306 13.23 6.76 -5.60
N LEU A 307 12.42 5.92 -6.25
CA LEU A 307 12.86 5.08 -7.37
C LEU A 307 12.73 5.76 -8.75
N THR A 308 12.22 6.98 -8.86
CA THR A 308 12.03 7.63 -10.19
C THR A 308 12.55 9.06 -10.27
N VAL A 309 12.73 9.75 -9.15
CA VAL A 309 13.27 11.11 -9.11
C VAL A 309 14.73 11.03 -8.65
N ASP A 310 15.66 11.27 -9.58
CA ASP A 310 17.10 11.15 -9.32
C ASP A 310 17.64 12.25 -8.38
N ASP A 311 17.04 13.44 -8.42
CA ASP A 311 17.45 14.61 -7.62
C ASP A 311 16.54 14.76 -6.38
N PRO A 312 17.06 14.50 -5.16
CA PRO A 312 16.27 14.66 -3.93
C PRO A 312 15.71 16.06 -3.72
N ALA A 313 16.36 17.12 -4.22
CA ALA A 313 15.83 18.47 -4.10
C ALA A 313 14.45 18.64 -4.78
N LYS A 314 14.10 17.73 -5.69
CA LYS A 314 12.81 17.69 -6.40
C LYS A 314 11.78 16.79 -5.74
N TYR A 315 12.06 16.19 -4.58
CA TYR A 315 11.04 15.43 -3.85
C TYR A 315 9.95 16.38 -3.36
N PRO A 316 8.65 16.03 -3.51
CA PRO A 316 7.57 16.94 -3.13
C PRO A 316 7.65 17.43 -1.68
N TRP A 317 8.09 16.58 -0.74
CA TRP A 317 8.26 16.95 0.67
C TRP A 317 9.53 17.77 0.96
N ARG A 318 10.48 17.87 0.03
CA ARG A 318 11.64 18.77 0.12
C ARG A 318 11.38 20.13 -0.54
N ILE A 319 10.44 20.19 -1.49
CA ILE A 319 9.91 21.43 -2.09
C ILE A 319 8.92 22.11 -1.14
N HIS A 320 7.91 21.36 -0.69
CA HIS A 320 6.80 21.87 0.15
C HIS A 320 7.07 21.66 1.63
N LYS A 321 8.14 22.27 2.14
CA LYS A 321 8.53 22.17 3.54
C LYS A 321 7.64 23.03 4.44
N SER A 322 7.23 22.45 5.56
CA SER A 322 6.58 23.13 6.68
C SER A 322 7.48 23.28 7.91
N GLU A 323 8.56 22.49 7.97
CA GLU A 323 9.56 22.49 9.03
C GLU A 323 10.94 22.15 8.43
N GLU A 324 12.02 22.62 9.05
CA GLU A 324 13.38 22.18 8.71
C GLU A 324 13.82 21.08 9.69
N PHE A 325 14.37 19.98 9.18
CA PHE A 325 14.96 18.91 9.98
C PHE A 325 16.47 19.13 10.07
N CYS A 326 17.06 18.95 11.25
CA CYS A 326 18.50 19.19 11.43
C CYS A 326 19.30 18.01 10.87
N VAL A 327 20.46 18.25 10.26
CA VAL A 327 21.32 17.21 9.66
C VAL A 327 21.74 16.14 10.69
N GLU A 328 21.92 16.53 11.95
CA GLU A 328 22.23 15.60 13.05
C GLU A 328 21.10 14.60 13.35
N ASP A 329 19.84 14.96 13.03
CA ASP A 329 18.69 14.05 13.15
C ASP A 329 18.86 12.85 12.18
N GLU A 330 19.55 13.07 11.05
CA GLU A 330 19.83 12.05 10.04
C GLU A 330 20.96 11.11 10.46
N GLU A 331 22.03 11.59 11.09
CA GLU A 331 23.13 10.71 11.54
C GLU A 331 22.73 9.86 12.75
N THR A 332 21.96 10.43 13.68
CA THR A 332 21.52 9.71 14.89
C THR A 332 20.58 8.56 14.54
N THR A 333 19.67 8.78 13.58
CA THR A 333 18.72 7.75 13.14
C THR A 333 19.43 6.59 12.44
N LYS A 334 20.50 6.86 11.66
CA LYS A 334 21.35 5.81 11.07
C LYS A 334 22.03 4.92 12.11
N GLN A 335 22.55 5.52 13.18
CA GLN A 335 23.19 4.76 14.26
C GLN A 335 22.18 3.89 15.02
N ALA A 336 20.99 4.43 15.33
CA ALA A 336 19.94 3.69 16.03
C ALA A 336 19.31 2.54 15.23
N ALA A 337 19.32 2.61 13.89
CA ALA A 337 18.83 1.52 13.03
C ALA A 337 19.85 0.37 12.87
N SER A 338 21.12 0.61 13.22
CA SER A 338 22.21 -0.37 13.08
C SER A 338 22.48 -1.17 14.37
N SER A 339 21.82 -0.79 15.47
CA SER A 339 21.86 -1.44 16.78
C SER A 339 20.61 -2.26 17.03
#